data_AF-A0A947WPA2-F1
#
_entry.id   AF-A0A947WPA2-F1
#
_cell.length_a   1.000
_cell.length_b   1.000
_cell.length_c   1.000
_cell.angle_alpha   90.00
_cell.angle_beta   90.00
_cell.angle_gamma   90.00
#
_symmetry.space_group_name_H-M   'P 1'
#
loop_
_entity.id
_entity.type
_entity.pdbx_description
1 polymer ?
#
loop_
_entity_poly.entity_id
_entity_poly.type
_entity_poly.pdbx_seq_one_letter_code
_entity_poly.pdbx_strand_id
1 'polypeptide(L)'
;MFKRIKKRDGKVVKFDAEKITHAITAAGEATGDFGEKVAKRLTLKTLSLAKDTITDKVPSVEEIQDIVEEVLLSSSYKETAKSYILYREQHSQLRAFATKANIDMVEQYLDKIDWKVNENSNMSFSLQGLNNYISSEIISEYWLNQIYPKYLNDLHKSGDIHVHDLGFLSVYCVGWDLGDLLREGFKGVSGKVESKPPKHFKTALGQMVNFFYTLQGESAGAQAFSSFDTYLAPFVRYDKLTYKQVRQAMQEFVFNINVPTRVGFQTPFTNITMDLEPPKMMEKENIIIGGELQKEKYGDFQKEMDMVNRAFAEVMIEGDAKGRVFSFPIPTYNITPDFDWG
;
A
#
# COMPACT_ATOMS: atom_id res chain seq x y z
N MET A 1 -30.44 37.70 9.45
CA MET A 1 -29.57 36.74 8.72
C MET A 1 -28.16 36.90 9.26
N PHE A 2 -27.52 35.81 9.66
CA PHE A 2 -26.16 35.84 10.19
C PHE A 2 -25.20 36.40 9.14
N LYS A 3 -24.27 37.28 9.54
CA LYS A 3 -23.25 37.82 8.63
C LYS A 3 -21.96 37.01 8.67
N ARG A 4 -21.72 36.32 9.78
CA ARG A 4 -20.48 35.59 10.06
C ARG A 4 -20.81 34.26 10.74
N ILE A 5 -19.92 33.29 10.58
CA ILE A 5 -19.99 31.96 11.20
C ILE A 5 -18.62 31.60 11.78
N LYS A 6 -18.61 30.99 12.96
CA LYS A 6 -17.40 30.47 13.59
C LYS A 6 -17.17 29.04 13.12
N LYS A 7 -16.07 28.82 12.38
CA LYS A 7 -15.61 27.49 11.99
C LYS A 7 -15.08 26.73 13.21
N ARG A 8 -14.97 25.42 13.05
CA ARG A 8 -14.47 24.48 14.07
C ARG A 8 -13.04 24.76 14.52
N ASP A 9 -12.20 25.32 13.65
CA ASP A 9 -10.83 25.78 13.95
C ASP A 9 -10.80 27.13 14.68
N GLY A 10 -11.95 27.66 15.10
CA GLY A 10 -12.10 28.94 15.77
C GLY A 10 -12.12 30.15 14.84
N LYS A 11 -11.82 29.99 13.54
CA LYS A 11 -11.82 31.11 12.59
C LYS A 11 -13.24 31.61 12.30
N VAL A 12 -13.40 32.92 12.24
CA VAL A 12 -14.67 33.55 11.88
C VAL A 12 -14.66 33.94 10.41
N VAL A 13 -15.60 33.41 9.63
CA VAL A 13 -15.71 33.67 8.18
C VAL A 13 -17.10 34.22 7.82
N LYS A 14 -17.28 34.69 6.60
CA LYS A 14 -18.59 35.13 6.08
C LYS A 14 -19.57 33.94 6.07
N PHE A 15 -20.78 34.17 6.57
CA PHE A 15 -21.84 33.17 6.52
C PHE A 15 -22.31 32.98 5.08
N ASP A 16 -22.50 31.73 4.67
CA ASP A 16 -22.92 31.33 3.33
C ASP A 16 -23.99 30.25 3.42
N ALA A 17 -25.22 30.60 3.03
CA ALA A 17 -26.37 29.71 3.10
C ALA A 17 -26.34 28.61 2.02
N GLU A 18 -25.65 28.83 0.90
CA GLU A 18 -25.56 27.83 -0.17
C GLU A 18 -24.84 26.56 0.29
N LYS A 19 -23.90 26.69 1.23
CA LYS A 19 -23.24 25.52 1.83
C LYS A 19 -24.20 24.60 2.60
N ILE A 20 -25.22 25.18 3.24
CA ILE A 20 -26.25 24.42 3.93
C ILE A 20 -27.14 23.73 2.90
N THR A 21 -27.55 24.46 1.86
CA THR A 21 -28.32 23.89 0.74
C THR A 21 -27.58 22.72 0.10
N HIS A 22 -26.30 22.86 -0.24
CA HIS A 22 -25.52 21.77 -0.83
C HIS A 22 -25.44 20.54 0.07
N ALA A 23 -25.24 20.72 1.38
CA ALA A 23 -25.18 19.61 2.33
C ALA A 23 -26.53 18.87 2.43
N ILE A 24 -27.65 19.60 2.45
CA ILE A 24 -29.00 19.02 2.48
C ILE A 24 -29.32 18.35 1.14
N THR A 25 -28.95 18.96 0.01
CA THR A 25 -29.11 18.37 -1.34
C THR A 25 -28.36 17.06 -1.44
N ALA A 26 -27.09 17.01 -1.02
CA ALA A 26 -26.29 15.79 -1.08
C ALA A 26 -26.90 14.64 -0.26
N ALA A 27 -27.47 14.95 0.92
CA ALA A 27 -28.16 13.95 1.72
C ALA A 27 -29.48 13.46 1.08
N GLY A 28 -30.24 14.37 0.46
CA GLY A 28 -31.47 14.02 -0.27
C GLY A 28 -31.19 13.20 -1.52
N GLU A 29 -30.12 13.50 -2.25
CA GLU A 29 -29.69 12.76 -3.43
C GLU A 29 -29.14 11.37 -3.08
N ALA A 30 -28.38 11.27 -1.99
CA ALA A 30 -27.83 10.00 -1.50
C ALA A 30 -28.92 8.99 -1.10
N THR A 31 -30.07 9.48 -0.62
CA THR A 31 -31.23 8.64 -0.25
C THR A 31 -32.27 8.52 -1.35
N GLY A 32 -32.22 9.38 -2.37
CA GLY A 32 -33.22 9.45 -3.44
C GLY A 32 -34.54 10.13 -3.04
N ASP A 33 -34.62 10.71 -1.83
CA ASP A 33 -35.84 11.31 -1.28
C ASP A 33 -36.21 12.63 -1.98
N PHE A 34 -35.21 13.48 -2.27
CA PHE A 34 -35.44 14.79 -2.89
C PHE A 34 -34.17 15.40 -3.49
N GLY A 35 -34.36 16.38 -4.40
CA GLY A 35 -33.28 17.18 -4.98
C GLY A 35 -33.26 18.64 -4.51
N GLU A 36 -32.45 19.44 -5.19
CA GLU A 36 -32.09 20.82 -4.81
C GLU A 36 -33.28 21.75 -4.49
N LYS A 37 -34.42 21.62 -5.19
CA LYS A 37 -35.61 22.46 -4.96
C LYS A 37 -36.19 22.28 -3.55
N VAL A 38 -36.23 21.05 -3.06
CA VAL A 38 -36.71 20.73 -1.71
C VAL A 38 -35.66 21.10 -0.68
N ALA A 39 -34.39 20.85 -0.98
CA ALA A 39 -33.27 21.24 -0.13
C ALA A 39 -33.26 22.75 0.15
N LYS A 40 -33.46 23.60 -0.86
CA LYS A 40 -33.59 25.06 -0.69
C LYS A 40 -34.71 25.45 0.28
N ARG A 41 -35.86 24.75 0.23
CA ARG A 41 -36.98 24.99 1.14
C ARG A 41 -36.62 24.60 2.57
N LEU A 42 -35.94 23.46 2.75
CA LEU A 42 -35.45 23.02 4.06
C LEU A 42 -34.39 23.98 4.60
N THR A 43 -33.46 24.46 3.77
CA THR A 43 -32.49 25.50 4.16
C THR A 43 -33.18 26.76 4.68
N LEU A 44 -34.24 27.24 4.00
CA LEU A 44 -34.98 28.41 4.47
C LEU A 44 -35.62 28.18 5.85
N LYS A 45 -36.15 26.97 6.09
CA LYS A 45 -36.67 26.59 7.42
C LYS A 45 -35.57 26.55 8.47
N THR A 46 -34.42 25.94 8.16
CA THR A 46 -33.23 25.92 9.02
C THR A 46 -32.78 27.34 9.38
N LEU A 47 -32.72 28.26 8.40
CA LEU A 47 -32.33 29.64 8.65
C LEU A 47 -33.34 30.40 9.53
N SER A 48 -34.64 30.11 9.38
CA SER A 48 -35.67 30.68 10.24
C SER A 48 -35.52 30.19 11.67
N LEU A 49 -35.43 28.87 11.86
CA LEU A 49 -35.29 28.25 13.17
C LEU A 49 -33.98 28.66 13.86
N ALA A 50 -32.89 28.77 13.10
CA ALA A 50 -31.61 29.26 13.60
C ALA A 50 -31.67 30.70 14.09
N LYS A 51 -32.44 31.57 13.42
CA LYS A 51 -32.64 32.96 13.85
C LYS A 51 -33.42 33.04 15.18
N ASP A 52 -34.36 32.14 15.38
CA ASP A 52 -35.24 32.15 16.55
C ASP A 52 -34.58 31.45 17.76
N THR A 53 -33.67 30.50 17.50
CA THR A 53 -33.04 29.65 18.54
C THR A 53 -31.66 30.15 18.96
N ILE A 54 -30.84 30.63 18.02
CA ILE A 54 -29.46 31.06 18.32
C ILE A 54 -29.45 32.54 18.73
N THR A 55 -29.12 32.79 20.00
CA THR A 55 -28.99 34.14 20.55
C THR A 55 -27.69 34.84 20.13
N ASP A 56 -26.66 34.07 19.78
CA ASP A 56 -25.36 34.59 19.39
C ASP A 56 -25.33 35.19 17.99
N LYS A 57 -24.62 36.32 17.84
CA LYS A 57 -24.49 37.02 16.55
C LYS A 57 -23.60 36.27 15.54
N VAL A 58 -22.80 35.31 16.02
CA VAL A 58 -21.87 34.51 15.23
C VAL A 58 -22.07 33.03 15.61
N PRO A 59 -23.01 32.32 14.97
CA PRO A 59 -23.22 30.90 15.24
C PRO A 59 -21.97 30.10 14.90
N SER A 60 -21.78 28.99 15.61
CA SER A 60 -20.83 27.95 15.24
C SER A 60 -21.39 27.06 14.12
N VAL A 61 -20.50 26.32 13.46
CA VAL A 61 -20.90 25.31 12.47
C VAL A 61 -21.76 24.21 13.11
N GLU A 62 -21.48 23.81 14.35
CA GLU A 62 -22.23 22.74 15.03
C GLU A 62 -23.67 23.16 15.32
N GLU A 63 -23.89 24.37 15.86
CA GLU A 63 -25.24 24.87 16.14
C GLU A 63 -26.11 24.93 14.88
N ILE A 64 -25.54 25.31 13.73
CA ILE A 64 -26.27 25.30 12.47
C ILE A 64 -26.58 23.87 12.02
N GLN A 65 -25.67 22.92 12.23
CA GLN A 65 -25.89 21.52 11.87
C GLN A 65 -26.95 20.84 12.75
N ASP A 66 -26.97 21.12 14.05
CA ASP A 66 -28.02 20.62 14.97
C ASP A 66 -29.41 21.04 14.50
N ILE A 67 -29.54 22.28 14.04
CA ILE A 67 -30.80 22.82 13.52
C ILE A 67 -31.16 22.21 12.16
N VAL A 68 -30.17 21.88 11.32
CA VAL A 68 -30.43 21.11 10.08
C VAL A 68 -30.99 19.73 10.42
N GLU A 69 -30.44 19.05 11.42
CA GLU A 69 -30.94 17.74 11.86
C GLU A 69 -32.37 17.84 12.39
N GLU A 70 -32.67 18.81 13.24
CA GLU A 70 -34.02 19.03 13.77
C GLU A 70 -35.03 19.30 12.64
N VAL A 71 -34.66 20.12 11.65
CA VAL A 71 -35.52 20.39 10.49
C VAL A 71 -35.72 19.15 9.62
N LEU A 72 -34.70 18.29 9.46
CA LEU A 72 -34.84 17.05 8.72
C LEU A 72 -35.68 16.02 9.48
N LEU A 73 -35.48 15.87 10.79
CA LEU A 73 -36.23 14.96 11.67
C LEU A 73 -37.72 15.34 11.77
N SER A 74 -38.02 16.64 11.77
CA SER A 74 -39.39 17.17 11.78
C SER A 74 -40.06 17.18 10.39
N SER A 75 -39.34 16.78 9.34
CA SER A 75 -39.86 16.67 7.97
C SER A 75 -40.43 15.27 7.68
N SER A 76 -40.99 15.10 6.48
CA SER A 76 -41.39 13.79 5.97
C SER A 76 -40.21 12.88 5.58
N TYR A 77 -38.99 13.43 5.47
CA TYR A 77 -37.81 12.74 4.92
C TYR A 77 -36.96 12.11 6.03
N LYS A 78 -37.54 11.12 6.73
CA LYS A 78 -36.90 10.46 7.88
C LYS A 78 -35.64 9.68 7.50
N GLU A 79 -35.60 9.08 6.32
CA GLU A 79 -34.43 8.36 5.83
C GLU A 79 -33.27 9.32 5.52
N THR A 80 -33.56 10.44 4.84
CA THR A 80 -32.57 11.53 4.68
C THR A 80 -32.05 12.04 6.03
N ALA A 81 -32.92 12.24 7.02
CA ALA A 81 -32.52 12.70 8.35
C ALA A 81 -31.54 11.72 9.01
N LYS A 82 -31.86 10.41 8.98
CA LYS A 82 -31.00 9.36 9.51
C LYS A 82 -29.65 9.31 8.79
N SER A 83 -29.66 9.39 7.46
CA SER A 83 -28.43 9.40 6.65
C SER A 83 -27.54 10.61 6.96
N TYR A 84 -28.13 11.79 7.12
CA TYR A 84 -27.41 13.03 7.44
C TYR A 84 -26.77 12.96 8.83
N ILE A 85 -27.51 12.50 9.84
CA ILE A 85 -27.02 12.33 11.22
C ILE A 85 -25.86 11.33 11.26
N LEU A 86 -26.02 10.17 10.61
CA LEU A 86 -24.99 9.13 10.58
C LEU A 86 -23.70 9.64 9.91
N TYR A 87 -23.82 10.35 8.80
CA TYR A 87 -22.69 10.96 8.09
C TYR A 87 -21.96 11.98 8.99
N ARG A 88 -22.69 12.86 9.68
CA ARG A 88 -22.09 13.84 10.59
C ARG A 88 -21.33 13.16 11.73
N GLU A 89 -21.92 12.14 12.35
CA GLU A 89 -21.33 11.39 13.45
C GLU A 89 -20.03 10.69 13.01
N GLN A 90 -20.05 9.97 11.89
CA GLN A 90 -18.84 9.33 11.31
C GLN A 90 -17.72 10.36 11.08
N HIS A 91 -18.05 11.49 10.48
CA HIS A 91 -17.07 12.56 10.26
C HIS A 91 -16.60 13.25 11.55
N SER A 92 -17.42 13.28 12.59
CA SER A 92 -17.05 13.79 13.92
C SER A 92 -16.03 12.86 14.59
N GLN A 93 -16.30 11.54 14.57
CA GLN A 93 -15.41 10.51 15.08
C GLN A 93 -14.04 10.55 14.40
N LEU A 94 -13.99 10.69 13.07
CA LEU A 94 -12.73 10.84 12.33
C LEU A 94 -11.94 12.08 12.71
N ARG A 95 -12.61 13.20 12.98
CA ARG A 95 -11.94 14.44 13.42
C ARG A 95 -11.43 14.32 14.85
N ALA A 96 -12.21 13.69 15.73
CA ALA A 96 -11.79 13.40 17.09
C ALA A 96 -10.56 12.48 17.10
N PHE A 97 -10.57 11.45 16.26
CA PHE A 97 -9.41 10.59 16.01
C PHE A 97 -8.22 11.41 15.51
N ALA A 98 -8.35 12.19 14.42
CA ALA A 98 -7.26 12.98 13.87
C ALA A 98 -6.63 14.00 14.85
N THR A 99 -7.40 14.52 15.81
CA THR A 99 -6.92 15.53 16.77
C THR A 99 -6.30 14.91 18.01
N LYS A 100 -6.85 13.80 18.51
CA LYS A 100 -6.38 13.11 19.72
C LYS A 100 -5.23 12.13 19.43
N ALA A 101 -5.18 11.57 18.22
CA ALA A 101 -4.24 10.52 17.88
C ALA A 101 -2.80 11.02 17.68
N ASN A 102 -2.53 12.28 17.32
CA ASN A 102 -1.14 12.68 16.99
C ASN A 102 -0.16 12.79 18.18
N ILE A 103 -0.63 13.03 19.40
CA ILE A 103 0.24 13.08 20.60
C ILE A 103 0.19 11.74 21.33
N ASP A 104 -1.03 11.25 21.60
CA ASP A 104 -1.24 10.00 22.31
C ASP A 104 -0.64 8.79 21.57
N MET A 105 -0.68 8.72 20.22
CA MET A 105 -0.05 7.61 19.48
C MET A 105 1.49 7.63 19.56
N VAL A 106 2.09 8.82 19.61
CA VAL A 106 3.54 8.95 19.77
C VAL A 106 3.94 8.46 21.16
N GLU A 107 3.22 8.89 22.21
CA GLU A 107 3.45 8.43 23.58
C GLU A 107 3.22 6.92 23.72
N GLN A 108 2.13 6.39 23.18
CA GLN A 108 1.83 4.95 23.19
C GLN A 108 2.92 4.11 22.51
N TYR A 109 3.45 4.57 21.38
CA TYR A 109 4.55 3.90 20.70
C TYR A 109 5.83 3.97 21.54
N LEU A 110 6.19 5.15 22.06
CA LEU A 110 7.38 5.35 22.89
C LEU A 110 7.38 4.48 24.16
N ASP A 111 6.23 4.37 24.81
CA ASP A 111 6.06 3.55 26.01
C ASP A 111 5.80 2.06 25.69
N LYS A 112 5.70 1.68 24.41
CA LYS A 112 5.41 0.32 23.92
C LYS A 112 4.14 -0.29 24.54
N ILE A 113 3.15 0.55 24.81
CA ILE A 113 1.92 0.14 25.51
C ILE A 113 0.98 -0.61 24.56
N ASP A 114 0.98 -0.25 23.27
CA ASP A 114 0.13 -0.90 22.28
C ASP A 114 0.79 -2.17 21.71
N TRP A 115 0.06 -3.29 21.73
CA TRP A 115 0.51 -4.54 21.13
C TRP A 115 0.70 -4.42 19.61
N LYS A 116 0.00 -3.49 18.95
CA LYS A 116 0.13 -3.20 17.52
C LYS A 116 1.54 -2.77 17.12
N VAL A 117 2.34 -2.27 18.07
CA VAL A 117 3.78 -2.01 17.86
C VAL A 117 4.53 -3.31 17.47
N ASN A 118 4.01 -4.48 17.86
CA ASN A 118 4.58 -5.80 17.55
C ASN A 118 3.78 -6.57 16.49
N GLU A 119 2.76 -5.99 15.85
CA GLU A 119 1.95 -6.67 14.83
C GLU A 119 2.81 -7.04 13.61
N ASN A 120 3.72 -6.15 13.21
CA ASN A 120 4.66 -6.41 12.14
C ASN A 120 5.98 -6.98 12.69
N SER A 121 6.13 -8.31 12.64
CA SER A 121 7.30 -9.03 13.15
C SER A 121 8.62 -8.64 12.46
N ASN A 122 8.56 -8.09 11.25
CA ASN A 122 9.75 -7.64 10.52
C ASN A 122 10.21 -6.24 10.98
N MET A 123 9.43 -5.54 11.80
CA MET A 123 9.71 -4.18 12.25
C MET A 123 10.17 -4.14 13.70
N SER A 124 11.13 -3.27 13.98
CA SER A 124 11.65 -3.04 15.32
C SER A 124 11.43 -1.59 15.75
N PHE A 125 11.42 -1.37 17.06
CA PHE A 125 11.29 -0.05 17.66
C PHE A 125 12.34 0.92 17.09
N SER A 126 11.89 1.83 16.24
CA SER A 126 12.71 2.80 15.53
C SER A 126 11.88 4.02 15.12
N LEU A 127 12.54 5.08 14.63
CA LEU A 127 11.86 6.26 14.09
C LEU A 127 10.97 5.91 12.88
N GLN A 128 11.42 5.02 12.00
CA GLN A 128 10.59 4.58 10.87
C GLN A 128 9.47 3.65 11.34
N GLY A 129 9.73 2.85 12.38
CA GLY A 129 8.71 2.11 13.11
C GLY A 129 7.55 3.01 13.56
N LEU A 130 7.88 4.16 14.15
CA LEU A 130 6.91 5.16 14.58
C LEU A 130 6.13 5.76 13.41
N ASN A 131 6.82 6.16 12.34
CA ASN A 131 6.18 6.74 11.15
C ASN A 131 5.17 5.75 10.53
N ASN A 132 5.58 4.49 10.38
CA ASN A 132 4.72 3.44 9.85
C ASN A 132 3.55 3.15 10.78
N TYR A 133 3.77 3.09 12.10
CA TYR A 133 2.70 2.88 13.09
C TYR A 133 1.63 3.97 13.00
N ILE A 134 2.04 5.24 13.05
CA ILE A 134 1.13 6.39 12.94
C ILE A 134 0.38 6.35 11.61
N SER A 135 1.10 6.16 10.50
CA SER A 135 0.48 6.10 9.17
C SER A 135 -0.51 4.94 9.05
N SER A 136 -0.15 3.75 9.56
CA SER A 136 -0.97 2.55 9.47
C SER A 136 -2.27 2.70 10.25
N GLU A 137 -2.21 3.26 11.46
CA GLU A 137 -3.41 3.46 12.28
C GLU A 137 -4.37 4.47 11.63
N ILE A 138 -3.84 5.56 11.07
CA ILE A 138 -4.64 6.57 10.36
C ILE A 138 -5.31 5.95 9.12
N ILE A 139 -4.58 5.16 8.33
CA ILE A 139 -5.10 4.53 7.12
C ILE A 139 -6.12 3.45 7.48
N SER A 140 -5.90 2.69 8.55
CA SER A 140 -6.83 1.66 9.03
C SER A 140 -8.17 2.26 9.43
N GLU A 141 -8.18 3.34 10.21
CA GLU A 141 -9.41 4.04 10.56
C GLU A 141 -10.09 4.67 9.33
N TYR A 142 -9.32 5.11 8.32
CA TYR A 142 -9.90 5.57 7.06
C TYR A 142 -10.62 4.42 6.32
N TRP A 143 -10.00 3.25 6.16
CA TRP A 143 -10.64 2.08 5.57
C TRP A 143 -11.93 1.72 6.29
N LEU A 144 -11.86 1.56 7.61
CA LEU A 144 -12.95 1.03 8.42
C LEU A 144 -14.13 1.99 8.57
N ASN A 145 -13.92 3.31 8.47
CA ASN A 145 -14.99 4.30 8.67
C ASN A 145 -15.42 5.03 7.40
N GLN A 146 -14.63 5.02 6.32
CA GLN A 146 -14.96 5.76 5.09
C GLN A 146 -15.21 4.85 3.89
N ILE A 147 -14.49 3.73 3.78
CA ILE A 147 -14.60 2.86 2.61
C ILE A 147 -15.47 1.64 2.91
N TYR A 148 -15.20 0.95 4.02
CA TYR A 148 -15.95 -0.24 4.37
C TYR A 148 -17.29 0.09 5.01
N PRO A 149 -18.33 -0.72 4.73
CA PRO A 149 -19.57 -0.65 5.47
C PRO A 149 -19.36 -0.87 6.97
N LYS A 150 -20.14 -0.17 7.80
CA LYS A 150 -20.04 -0.22 9.27
C LYS A 150 -20.03 -1.64 9.84
N TYR A 151 -20.82 -2.56 9.29
CA TYR A 151 -20.88 -3.93 9.82
C TYR A 151 -19.54 -4.67 9.71
N LEU A 152 -18.71 -4.40 8.69
CA LEU A 152 -17.38 -5.00 8.58
C LEU A 152 -16.43 -4.46 9.64
N ASN A 153 -16.53 -3.16 9.95
CA ASN A 153 -15.79 -2.55 11.05
C ASN A 153 -16.17 -3.18 12.39
N ASP A 154 -17.47 -3.36 12.65
CA ASP A 154 -17.95 -4.00 13.87
C ASP A 154 -17.40 -5.44 13.99
N LEU A 155 -17.44 -6.24 12.91
CA LEU A 155 -16.90 -7.60 12.89
C LEU A 155 -15.37 -7.64 13.05
N HIS A 156 -14.65 -6.68 12.49
CA HIS A 156 -13.20 -6.58 12.66
C HIS A 156 -12.83 -6.23 14.09
N LYS A 157 -13.53 -5.27 14.70
CA LYS A 157 -13.29 -4.82 16.08
C LYS A 157 -13.76 -5.85 17.13
N SER A 158 -14.79 -6.65 16.84
CA SER A 158 -15.19 -7.77 17.71
C SER A 158 -14.25 -8.97 17.63
N GLY A 159 -13.44 -9.06 16.57
CA GLY A 159 -12.56 -10.20 16.31
C GLY A 159 -13.26 -11.35 15.59
N ASP A 160 -14.50 -11.18 15.14
CA ASP A 160 -15.21 -12.18 14.33
C ASP A 160 -14.55 -12.36 12.95
N ILE A 161 -13.93 -11.30 12.42
CA ILE A 161 -13.06 -11.35 11.25
C ILE A 161 -11.78 -10.56 11.50
N HIS A 162 -10.72 -10.88 10.76
CA HIS A 162 -9.53 -10.04 10.71
C HIS A 162 -9.31 -9.58 9.27
N VAL A 163 -9.38 -8.27 9.04
CA VAL A 163 -9.06 -7.68 7.74
C VAL A 163 -7.57 -7.36 7.75
N HIS A 164 -6.82 -8.08 6.93
CA HIS A 164 -5.37 -7.93 6.85
C HIS A 164 -4.96 -6.60 6.20
N ASP A 165 -3.78 -6.11 6.60
CA ASP A 165 -3.05 -5.01 5.94
C ASP A 165 -3.81 -3.69 5.82
N LEU A 166 -4.75 -3.42 6.74
CA LEU A 166 -5.48 -2.15 6.83
C LEU A 166 -4.57 -0.92 6.97
N GLY A 167 -3.30 -1.11 7.35
CA GLY A 167 -2.32 -0.03 7.41
C GLY A 167 -1.86 0.51 6.05
N PHE A 168 -2.20 -0.15 4.94
CA PHE A 168 -1.81 0.25 3.60
C PHE A 168 -3.04 0.63 2.76
N LEU A 169 -2.96 1.79 2.10
CA LEU A 169 -3.93 2.21 1.09
C LEU A 169 -3.43 1.78 -0.29
N SER A 170 -3.19 0.49 -0.46
CA SER A 170 -2.64 -0.09 -1.70
C SER A 170 -3.03 -1.56 -1.85
N VAL A 171 -2.45 -2.22 -2.85
CA VAL A 171 -2.54 -3.65 -3.07
C VAL A 171 -1.73 -4.45 -2.03
N TYR A 172 -2.08 -5.73 -1.87
CA TYR A 172 -1.39 -6.63 -0.96
C TYR A 172 -0.02 -7.07 -1.49
N CYS A 173 0.03 -8.14 -2.28
CA CYS A 173 1.26 -8.69 -2.86
C CYS A 173 1.27 -8.52 -4.38
N VAL A 174 2.46 -8.52 -4.99
CA VAL A 174 2.61 -8.43 -6.44
C VAL A 174 3.68 -9.41 -6.95
N GLY A 175 3.28 -10.21 -7.94
CA GLY A 175 4.19 -11.00 -8.78
C GLY A 175 4.50 -10.23 -10.06
N TRP A 176 5.78 -10.00 -10.32
CA TRP A 176 6.25 -9.17 -11.43
C TRP A 176 6.81 -10.03 -12.56
N ASP A 177 6.59 -9.57 -13.79
CA ASP A 177 7.23 -10.13 -14.98
C ASP A 177 8.68 -9.63 -15.06
N LEU A 178 9.63 -10.52 -14.77
CA LEU A 178 11.06 -10.20 -14.90
C LEU A 178 11.44 -9.94 -16.36
N GLY A 179 10.80 -10.62 -17.32
CA GLY A 179 11.02 -10.40 -18.74
C GLY A 179 10.68 -8.97 -19.15
N ASP A 180 9.63 -8.37 -18.57
CA ASP A 180 9.27 -6.97 -18.83
C ASP A 180 10.34 -6.01 -18.31
N LEU A 181 10.84 -6.21 -17.09
CA LEU A 181 11.96 -5.44 -16.54
C LEU A 181 13.22 -5.57 -17.43
N LEU A 182 13.50 -6.76 -17.96
CA LEU A 182 14.64 -7.00 -18.86
C LEU A 182 14.46 -6.40 -20.26
N ARG A 183 13.22 -6.19 -20.73
CA ARG A 183 12.90 -5.56 -22.02
C ARG A 183 12.88 -4.04 -21.93
N GLU A 184 12.29 -3.51 -20.87
CA GLU A 184 12.01 -2.09 -20.74
C GLU A 184 13.04 -1.32 -19.91
N GLY A 185 13.72 -2.02 -18.99
CA GLY A 185 14.50 -1.40 -17.92
C GLY A 185 13.61 -0.83 -16.82
N PHE A 186 14.23 -0.17 -15.84
CA PHE A 186 13.49 0.39 -14.70
C PHE A 186 13.10 1.85 -14.95
N LYS A 187 11.84 2.10 -15.30
CA LYS A 187 11.32 3.41 -15.77
C LYS A 187 9.83 3.60 -15.46
N GLY A 188 9.25 4.74 -15.85
CA GLY A 188 7.78 4.94 -15.88
C GLY A 188 7.23 6.01 -14.92
N VAL A 189 8.10 6.68 -14.14
CA VAL A 189 7.68 7.72 -13.20
C VAL A 189 8.23 9.08 -13.63
N SER A 190 7.33 9.98 -14.02
CA SER A 190 7.68 11.34 -14.45
C SER A 190 8.53 12.08 -13.41
N GLY A 191 9.64 12.66 -13.86
CA GLY A 191 10.56 13.42 -13.01
C GLY A 191 11.46 12.58 -12.10
N LYS A 192 11.48 11.25 -12.27
CA LYS A 192 12.43 10.34 -11.61
C LYS A 192 13.48 9.82 -12.59
N VAL A 193 14.60 9.35 -12.04
CA VAL A 193 15.68 8.74 -12.84
C VAL A 193 15.21 7.40 -13.38
N GLU A 194 15.50 7.15 -14.65
CA GLU A 194 15.15 5.90 -15.34
C GLU A 194 16.42 5.15 -15.76
N SER A 195 16.37 3.82 -15.76
CA SER A 195 17.43 2.93 -16.18
C SER A 195 17.04 2.21 -17.47
N LYS A 196 17.95 2.20 -18.45
CA LYS A 196 17.80 1.36 -19.65
C LYS A 196 17.86 -0.13 -19.30
N PRO A 197 17.34 -1.01 -20.16
CA PRO A 197 17.46 -2.45 -20.01
C PRO A 197 18.89 -2.91 -19.71
N PRO A 198 19.07 -3.87 -18.78
CA PRO A 198 20.39 -4.35 -18.40
C PRO A 198 21.05 -5.15 -19.52
N LYS A 199 22.36 -4.97 -19.69
CA LYS A 199 23.17 -5.72 -20.68
C LYS A 199 24.09 -6.77 -20.06
N HIS A 200 24.31 -6.69 -18.74
CA HIS A 200 25.27 -7.52 -18.00
C HIS A 200 24.59 -8.13 -16.77
N PHE A 201 25.03 -9.31 -16.37
CA PHE A 201 24.46 -10.09 -15.28
C PHE A 201 24.36 -9.28 -13.97
N LYS A 202 25.45 -8.61 -13.59
CA LYS A 202 25.49 -7.76 -12.39
C LYS A 202 24.50 -6.59 -12.47
N THR A 203 24.36 -5.99 -13.65
CA THR A 203 23.43 -4.87 -13.84
C THR A 203 21.98 -5.33 -13.75
N ALA A 204 21.66 -6.53 -14.27
CA ALA A 204 20.33 -7.11 -14.12
C ALA A 204 19.99 -7.34 -12.64
N LEU A 205 20.86 -8.01 -11.89
CA LEU A 205 20.69 -8.23 -10.44
C LEU A 205 20.55 -6.91 -9.67
N GLY A 206 21.38 -5.90 -9.98
CA GLY A 206 21.30 -4.59 -9.34
C GLY A 206 20.00 -3.85 -9.63
N GLN A 207 19.48 -3.92 -10.87
CA GLN A 207 18.18 -3.35 -11.19
C GLN A 207 17.05 -4.06 -10.46
N MET A 208 17.10 -5.39 -10.33
CA MET A 208 16.11 -6.18 -9.57
C MET A 208 16.10 -5.79 -8.08
N VAL A 209 17.27 -5.58 -7.47
CA VAL A 209 17.36 -5.07 -6.09
C VAL A 209 16.65 -3.72 -5.97
N ASN A 210 17.00 -2.76 -6.83
CA ASN A 210 16.37 -1.42 -6.80
C ASN A 210 14.86 -1.48 -7.04
N PHE A 211 14.43 -2.36 -7.93
CA PHE A 211 13.02 -2.60 -8.26
C PHE A 211 12.26 -3.08 -7.02
N PHE A 212 12.74 -4.13 -6.35
CA PHE A 212 12.12 -4.64 -5.13
C PHE A 212 12.03 -3.59 -4.01
N TYR A 213 13.12 -2.86 -3.75
CA TYR A 213 13.10 -1.81 -2.73
C TYR A 213 12.13 -0.67 -3.05
N THR A 214 12.00 -0.31 -4.32
CA THR A 214 11.11 0.78 -4.71
C THR A 214 9.65 0.34 -4.55
N LEU A 215 9.29 -0.85 -5.03
CA LEU A 215 7.90 -1.30 -5.06
C LEU A 215 7.41 -1.87 -3.72
N GLN A 216 8.32 -2.23 -2.81
CA GLN A 216 7.95 -2.46 -1.41
C GLN A 216 7.28 -1.22 -0.78
N GLY A 217 7.64 -0.01 -1.21
CA GLY A 217 6.98 1.21 -0.74
C GLY A 217 5.54 1.38 -1.24
N GLU A 218 5.15 0.63 -2.26
CA GLU A 218 3.88 0.79 -2.98
C GLU A 218 2.90 -0.37 -2.75
N SER A 219 3.25 -1.37 -1.92
CA SER A 219 2.40 -2.53 -1.63
C SER A 219 2.68 -3.08 -0.24
N ALA A 220 1.69 -3.71 0.38
CA ALA A 220 1.78 -4.14 1.78
C ALA A 220 2.64 -5.41 1.97
N GLY A 221 2.64 -6.29 0.98
CA GLY A 221 3.14 -7.64 1.08
C GLY A 221 4.29 -7.97 0.13
N ALA A 222 4.42 -9.26 -0.16
CA ALA A 222 5.54 -9.83 -0.89
C ALA A 222 5.65 -9.34 -2.34
N GLN A 223 6.90 -9.15 -2.76
CA GLN A 223 7.28 -8.88 -4.15
C GLN A 223 7.96 -10.11 -4.74
N ALA A 224 7.46 -10.62 -5.85
CA ALA A 224 7.98 -11.85 -6.43
C ALA A 224 8.46 -11.69 -7.88
N PHE A 225 9.54 -12.38 -8.23
CA PHE A 225 9.88 -12.68 -9.62
C PHE A 225 9.75 -14.18 -9.88
N SER A 226 9.18 -14.52 -11.04
CA SER A 226 9.12 -15.90 -11.53
C SER A 226 10.26 -16.19 -12.51
N SER A 227 10.64 -17.46 -12.62
CA SER A 227 11.64 -17.95 -13.60
C SER A 227 12.98 -17.21 -13.53
N PHE A 228 13.46 -16.96 -12.32
CA PHE A 228 14.63 -16.13 -12.03
C PHE A 228 15.90 -16.69 -12.69
N ASP A 229 16.14 -17.98 -12.54
CA ASP A 229 17.29 -18.68 -13.12
C ASP A 229 17.19 -18.73 -14.66
N THR A 230 16.02 -19.08 -15.20
CA THR A 230 15.78 -19.11 -16.66
C THR A 230 16.07 -17.75 -17.31
N TYR A 231 15.53 -16.66 -16.75
CA TYR A 231 15.71 -15.32 -17.31
C TYR A 231 17.15 -14.80 -17.20
N LEU A 232 17.89 -15.19 -16.17
CA LEU A 232 19.23 -14.67 -15.91
C LEU A 232 20.35 -15.52 -16.50
N ALA A 233 20.11 -16.80 -16.78
CA ALA A 233 21.10 -17.72 -17.38
C ALA A 233 21.74 -17.18 -18.67
N PRO A 234 21.02 -16.51 -19.60
CA PRO A 234 21.64 -15.97 -20.80
C PRO A 234 22.74 -14.94 -20.54
N PHE A 235 22.58 -14.10 -19.51
CA PHE A 235 23.59 -13.09 -19.17
C PHE A 235 24.92 -13.72 -18.74
N VAL A 236 24.88 -14.89 -18.09
CA VAL A 236 26.09 -15.63 -17.68
C VAL A 236 26.93 -16.01 -18.90
N ARG A 237 26.29 -16.53 -19.96
CA ARG A 237 26.97 -16.93 -21.19
C ARG A 237 27.48 -15.72 -21.98
N TYR A 238 26.65 -14.69 -22.13
CA TYR A 238 26.98 -13.50 -22.92
C TYR A 238 28.13 -12.70 -22.30
N ASP A 239 28.18 -12.61 -20.97
CA ASP A 239 29.29 -12.00 -20.24
C ASP A 239 30.51 -12.93 -20.11
N LYS A 240 30.40 -14.19 -20.57
CA LYS A 240 31.44 -15.24 -20.46
C LYS A 240 31.91 -15.43 -19.02
N LEU A 241 30.97 -15.45 -18.07
CA LEU A 241 31.29 -15.49 -16.66
C LEU A 241 31.77 -16.88 -16.24
N THR A 242 32.82 -16.89 -15.43
CA THR A 242 33.23 -18.07 -14.68
C THR A 242 32.29 -18.30 -13.50
N TYR A 243 32.24 -19.54 -12.99
CA TYR A 243 31.45 -19.87 -11.80
C TYR A 243 31.78 -18.95 -10.60
N LYS A 244 33.06 -18.64 -10.38
CA LYS A 244 33.50 -17.74 -9.31
C LYS A 244 32.89 -16.34 -9.45
N GLN A 245 32.77 -15.83 -10.68
CA GLN A 245 32.16 -14.52 -10.93
C GLN A 245 30.64 -14.56 -10.74
N VAL A 246 29.97 -15.64 -11.18
CA VAL A 246 28.53 -15.83 -10.94
C VAL A 246 28.23 -15.89 -9.45
N ARG A 247 28.97 -16.72 -8.70
CA ARG A 247 28.84 -16.82 -7.23
C ARG A 247 29.08 -15.47 -6.55
N GLN A 248 30.10 -14.71 -6.96
CA GLN A 248 30.35 -13.39 -6.39
C GLN A 248 29.21 -12.41 -6.67
N ALA A 249 28.68 -12.38 -7.89
CA ALA A 249 27.55 -11.53 -8.24
C ALA A 249 26.26 -11.95 -7.51
N MET A 250 26.05 -13.25 -7.31
CA MET A 250 24.93 -13.77 -6.52
C MET A 250 25.06 -13.41 -5.03
N GLN A 251 26.26 -13.48 -4.48
CA GLN A 251 26.55 -13.00 -3.12
C GLN A 251 26.24 -11.51 -2.98
N GLU A 252 26.68 -10.68 -3.93
CA GLU A 252 26.33 -9.26 -3.97
C GLU A 252 24.81 -9.05 -3.97
N PHE A 253 24.06 -9.80 -4.79
CA PHE A 253 22.60 -9.74 -4.85
C PHE A 253 21.93 -10.12 -3.52
N VAL A 254 22.25 -11.29 -2.96
CA VAL A 254 21.67 -11.79 -1.70
C VAL A 254 22.01 -10.86 -0.55
N PHE A 255 23.22 -10.30 -0.51
CA PHE A 255 23.57 -9.37 0.57
C PHE A 255 22.76 -8.08 0.45
N ASN A 256 22.69 -7.47 -0.73
CA ASN A 256 21.99 -6.20 -0.91
C ASN A 256 20.47 -6.32 -0.70
N ILE A 257 19.85 -7.43 -1.12
CA ILE A 257 18.42 -7.64 -0.88
C ILE A 257 18.11 -7.91 0.59
N ASN A 258 19.10 -8.32 1.40
CA ASN A 258 18.94 -8.52 2.85
C ASN A 258 19.35 -7.32 3.72
N VAL A 259 19.87 -6.24 3.15
CA VAL A 259 20.22 -5.03 3.92
C VAL A 259 18.94 -4.27 4.28
N PRO A 260 18.53 -4.16 5.55
CA PRO A 260 17.38 -3.33 5.90
C PRO A 260 17.68 -1.85 5.56
N THR A 261 17.05 -1.32 4.50
CA THR A 261 17.31 0.06 4.04
C THR A 261 16.31 1.08 4.61
N ARG A 262 16.44 2.34 4.17
CA ARG A 262 16.04 3.59 4.85
C ARG A 262 14.53 3.82 5.05
N VAL A 263 13.66 2.93 4.59
CA VAL A 263 12.20 3.02 4.81
C VAL A 263 11.78 1.77 5.59
N GLY A 264 11.48 1.94 6.88
CA GLY A 264 10.97 0.87 7.74
C GLY A 264 11.99 -0.04 8.42
N PHE A 265 13.29 0.02 8.08
CA PHE A 265 14.31 -0.95 8.56
C PHE A 265 13.91 -2.42 8.32
N GLN A 266 13.03 -2.66 7.36
CA GLN A 266 12.63 -3.99 6.95
C GLN A 266 13.40 -4.38 5.71
N THR A 267 13.82 -5.63 5.69
CA THR A 267 14.21 -6.27 4.45
C THR A 267 12.96 -6.44 3.57
N PRO A 268 13.03 -6.17 2.26
CA PRO A 268 11.94 -6.46 1.33
C PRO A 268 11.49 -7.90 1.45
N PHE A 269 10.20 -8.12 1.70
CA PHE A 269 9.62 -9.45 1.62
C PHE A 269 9.63 -9.85 0.15
N THR A 270 10.63 -10.66 -0.22
CA THR A 270 10.88 -11.03 -1.61
C THR A 270 10.85 -12.53 -1.81
N ASN A 271 10.29 -12.94 -2.95
CA ASN A 271 10.25 -14.32 -3.39
C ASN A 271 10.88 -14.41 -4.78
N ILE A 272 11.67 -15.46 -5.00
CA ILE A 272 12.13 -15.83 -6.34
C ILE A 272 11.75 -17.27 -6.62
N THR A 273 11.28 -17.51 -7.84
CA THR A 273 10.99 -18.86 -8.31
C THR A 273 12.13 -19.32 -9.21
N MET A 274 12.63 -20.53 -8.96
CA MET A 274 13.66 -21.22 -9.72
C MET A 274 13.03 -22.39 -10.47
N ASP A 275 13.32 -22.49 -11.76
CA ASP A 275 12.74 -23.53 -12.62
C ASP A 275 13.58 -24.81 -12.67
N LEU A 276 14.88 -24.74 -12.35
CA LEU A 276 15.88 -25.82 -12.45
C LEU A 276 16.17 -26.28 -13.88
N GLU A 277 15.14 -26.45 -14.70
CA GLU A 277 15.20 -26.74 -16.12
C GLU A 277 14.37 -25.71 -16.90
N PRO A 278 14.74 -25.36 -18.15
CA PRO A 278 13.96 -24.45 -18.97
C PRO A 278 12.49 -24.93 -19.06
N PRO A 279 11.52 -24.13 -18.59
CA PRO A 279 10.11 -24.52 -18.66
C PRO A 279 9.69 -24.76 -20.12
N LYS A 280 8.87 -25.78 -20.39
CA LYS A 280 8.41 -26.13 -21.75
C LYS A 280 7.79 -24.96 -22.52
N MET A 281 7.17 -24.02 -21.80
CA MET A 281 6.60 -22.80 -22.40
C MET A 281 7.68 -21.82 -22.84
N MET A 282 8.79 -21.71 -22.10
CA MET A 282 9.87 -20.76 -22.35
C MET A 282 11.02 -21.34 -23.18
N GLU A 283 11.18 -22.67 -23.21
CA GLU A 283 12.28 -23.37 -23.88
C GLU A 283 12.50 -22.90 -25.33
N LYS A 284 11.39 -22.62 -26.05
CA LYS A 284 11.41 -22.21 -27.45
C LYS A 284 11.46 -20.69 -27.67
N GLU A 285 11.31 -19.91 -26.61
CA GLU A 285 11.30 -18.45 -26.67
C GLU A 285 12.71 -17.89 -26.83
N ASN A 286 12.81 -16.77 -27.56
CA ASN A 286 14.06 -16.06 -27.74
C ASN A 286 14.48 -15.34 -26.46
N ILE A 287 15.77 -15.40 -26.14
CA ILE A 287 16.31 -14.72 -24.97
C ILE A 287 16.30 -13.19 -25.13
N ILE A 288 16.33 -12.47 -24.01
CA ILE A 288 16.37 -11.01 -23.96
C ILE A 288 17.72 -10.55 -23.40
N ILE A 289 18.45 -9.71 -24.13
CA ILE A 289 19.68 -9.05 -23.66
C ILE A 289 19.62 -7.58 -24.03
N GLY A 290 19.76 -6.68 -23.05
CA GLY A 290 19.82 -5.24 -23.32
C GLY A 290 18.54 -4.65 -23.93
N GLY A 291 17.39 -5.27 -23.67
CA GLY A 291 16.09 -4.86 -24.21
C GLY A 291 15.69 -5.55 -25.51
N GLU A 292 16.60 -6.31 -26.12
CA GLU A 292 16.43 -6.85 -27.47
C GLU A 292 16.39 -8.38 -27.47
N LEU A 293 15.51 -8.95 -28.30
CA LEU A 293 15.45 -10.38 -28.54
C LEU A 293 16.70 -10.85 -29.31
N GLN A 294 17.29 -11.96 -28.87
CA GLN A 294 18.42 -12.61 -29.56
C GLN A 294 17.96 -13.86 -30.32
N LYS A 295 18.85 -14.49 -31.10
CA LYS A 295 18.49 -15.65 -31.93
C LYS A 295 18.40 -16.93 -31.12
N GLU A 296 19.22 -17.03 -30.08
CA GLU A 296 19.30 -18.10 -29.11
C GLU A 296 18.02 -18.18 -28.26
N LYS A 297 17.74 -19.38 -27.74
CA LYS A 297 16.50 -19.66 -27.00
C LYS A 297 16.80 -20.06 -25.57
N TYR A 298 15.85 -19.86 -24.65
CA TYR A 298 16.07 -20.20 -23.24
C TYR A 298 16.43 -21.68 -23.02
N GLY A 299 15.90 -22.59 -23.84
CA GLY A 299 16.26 -24.01 -23.82
C GLY A 299 17.74 -24.32 -24.01
N ASP A 300 18.50 -23.39 -24.60
CA ASP A 300 19.92 -23.58 -24.88
C ASP A 300 20.82 -23.33 -23.65
N PHE A 301 20.29 -22.92 -22.48
CA PHE A 301 21.05 -22.34 -21.36
C PHE A 301 21.05 -23.17 -20.05
N GLN A 302 20.76 -24.48 -20.10
CA GLN A 302 20.75 -25.35 -18.91
C GLN A 302 22.01 -25.21 -18.05
N LYS A 303 23.20 -25.24 -18.66
CA LYS A 303 24.48 -25.15 -17.94
C LYS A 303 24.58 -23.86 -17.12
N GLU A 304 24.10 -22.74 -17.65
CA GLU A 304 24.10 -21.46 -16.96
C GLU A 304 23.02 -21.38 -15.88
N MET A 305 21.86 -22.02 -16.08
CA MET A 305 20.86 -22.20 -15.02
C MET A 305 21.44 -22.98 -13.84
N ASP A 306 22.14 -24.09 -14.10
CA ASP A 306 22.82 -24.88 -13.06
C ASP A 306 23.83 -24.02 -12.27
N MET A 307 24.60 -23.18 -12.99
CA MET A 307 25.54 -22.25 -12.36
C MET A 307 24.85 -21.23 -11.45
N VAL A 308 23.73 -20.65 -11.90
CA VAL A 308 22.95 -19.68 -11.12
C VAL A 308 22.35 -20.34 -9.87
N ASN A 309 21.70 -21.49 -10.04
CA ASN A 309 21.09 -22.26 -8.95
C ASN A 309 22.11 -22.68 -7.90
N ARG A 310 23.24 -23.27 -8.34
CA ARG A 310 24.32 -23.67 -7.44
C ARG A 310 24.92 -22.47 -6.69
N ALA A 311 25.19 -21.37 -7.40
CA ALA A 311 25.72 -20.16 -6.79
C ALA A 311 24.76 -19.58 -5.73
N PHE A 312 23.46 -19.57 -6.02
CA PHE A 312 22.45 -19.10 -5.08
C PHE A 312 22.35 -20.00 -3.84
N ALA A 313 22.28 -21.33 -4.03
CA ALA A 313 22.21 -22.28 -2.93
C ALA A 313 23.44 -22.20 -2.01
N GLU A 314 24.65 -22.15 -2.57
CA GLU A 314 25.89 -22.02 -1.79
C GLU A 314 25.90 -20.73 -0.94
N VAL A 315 25.48 -19.59 -1.51
CA VAL A 315 25.41 -18.32 -0.78
C VAL A 315 24.37 -18.35 0.34
N MET A 316 23.19 -18.94 0.09
CA MET A 316 22.14 -19.05 1.11
C MET A 316 22.55 -19.97 2.28
N ILE A 317 23.29 -21.05 2.00
CA ILE A 317 23.80 -21.98 3.01
C ILE A 317 24.91 -21.34 3.86
N GLU A 318 25.82 -20.57 3.24
CA GLU A 318 26.89 -19.87 3.95
C GLU A 318 26.34 -18.88 4.99
N GLY A 319 25.22 -18.24 4.68
CA GLY A 319 24.55 -17.31 5.58
C GLY A 319 25.31 -15.99 5.78
N ASP A 320 24.90 -15.25 6.79
CA ASP A 320 25.44 -13.94 7.12
C ASP A 320 26.80 -14.04 7.85
N ALA A 321 27.35 -12.89 8.25
CA ALA A 321 28.62 -12.81 8.98
C ALA A 321 28.66 -13.59 10.32
N LYS A 322 27.51 -14.03 10.84
CA LYS A 322 27.37 -14.85 12.04
C LYS A 322 26.94 -16.30 11.72
N GLY A 323 26.89 -16.68 10.44
CA GLY A 323 26.42 -17.99 9.97
C GLY A 323 24.91 -18.18 10.08
N ARG A 324 24.13 -17.11 10.18
CA ARG A 324 22.67 -17.18 10.18
C ARG A 324 22.17 -17.25 8.74
N VAL A 325 21.21 -18.11 8.45
CA VAL A 325 20.60 -18.20 7.12
C VAL A 325 19.94 -16.88 6.75
N PHE A 326 20.07 -16.47 5.48
CA PHE A 326 19.35 -15.31 4.96
C PHE A 326 17.85 -15.61 4.87
N SER A 327 17.02 -14.69 5.33
CA SER A 327 15.56 -14.83 5.23
C SER A 327 15.04 -14.61 3.81
N PHE A 328 15.75 -13.79 3.02
CA PHE A 328 15.31 -13.37 1.69
C PHE A 328 16.41 -13.54 0.62
N PRO A 329 16.05 -13.54 -0.68
CA PRO A 329 14.70 -13.81 -1.14
C PRO A 329 14.32 -15.25 -0.79
N ILE A 330 13.05 -15.51 -0.52
CA ILE A 330 12.56 -16.86 -0.26
C ILE A 330 12.57 -17.62 -1.60
N PRO A 331 13.36 -18.69 -1.73
CA PRO A 331 13.41 -19.45 -2.97
C PRO A 331 12.28 -20.46 -3.04
N THR A 332 11.61 -20.53 -4.18
CA THR A 332 10.68 -21.60 -4.53
C THR A 332 11.26 -22.36 -5.71
N TYR A 333 11.52 -23.66 -5.53
CA TYR A 333 12.01 -24.53 -6.60
C TYR A 333 10.84 -25.32 -7.19
N ASN A 334 10.62 -25.20 -8.49
CA ASN A 334 9.61 -25.95 -9.20
C ASN A 334 10.15 -27.36 -9.52
N ILE A 335 9.59 -28.39 -8.89
CA ILE A 335 9.92 -29.78 -9.19
C ILE A 335 8.81 -30.36 -10.07
N THR A 336 9.18 -30.84 -11.24
CA THR A 336 8.26 -31.46 -12.21
C THR A 336 8.35 -32.99 -12.17
N PRO A 337 7.37 -33.72 -12.74
CA PRO A 337 7.41 -35.18 -12.78
C PRO A 337 8.61 -35.78 -13.53
N ASP A 338 9.22 -35.01 -14.43
CA ASP A 338 10.41 -35.34 -15.21
C ASP A 338 11.74 -35.00 -14.51
N PHE A 339 11.70 -34.50 -13.27
CA PHE A 339 12.90 -34.14 -12.50
C PHE A 339 13.84 -35.34 -12.28
N ASP A 340 15.12 -35.15 -12.58
CA ASP A 340 16.16 -36.15 -12.37
C ASP A 340 16.54 -36.25 -10.87
N TRP A 341 16.14 -37.35 -10.23
CA TRP A 341 16.40 -37.60 -8.81
C TRP A 341 17.82 -38.07 -8.49
N GLY A 342 18.64 -38.35 -9.51
CA GLY A 342 20.03 -38.82 -9.36
C GLY A 342 20.27 -40.25 -9.85
#